data_AF-A0A8C9NYK8-F1
#
_entry.id   AF-A0A8C9NYK8-F1
#
_cell.length_a   1.000
_cell.length_b   1.000
_cell.length_c   1.000
_cell.angle_alpha   90.00
_cell.angle_beta   90.00
_cell.angle_gamma   90.00
#
_symmetry.space_group_name_H-M   'P 1'
#
loop_
_entity.id
_entity.type
_entity.pdbx_description
1 polymer ?
#
loop_
_entity_poly.entity_id
_entity_poly.type
_entity_poly.pdbx_seq_one_letter_code
_entity_poly.pdbx_strand_id
1 'polypeptide(L)'
;MEMPEGSAGARSPPFRARGCRLNGRGRQGPGQEAAEPILAVFCSGSCLLRSQRPAGSGSLGERPRPRAAEPCRLRPRGALPPTVLPPSPPLSPCPLPSAFALGFRRCHGCAASASAFLGTGSPVEAAMAAASSSSSSSSSSSSSSSSSSSSCSSSAAAAGCRDGPTVAAGPGWSDSQFRRYSFETRPIPRLSHSDPRAEELIENEEPVVLTDTNLVYPALKWDLDYLQENIGNGDFSVYSASTHKFLYYDEKKMANFKNFKPKSSREEMKFAEFVDRLKEIQQKGSAERLYLQQTLNDTVGRKIVVDFLGFNWNWINKQQGKRGWGQLTSNLLLIGMEGNVTPAHYDEQQNFFAQIKGYKRCILFPPDQFECLYPYPVHHPCDRQSQVDFDNPDYEKFPNFRNVVGYETVVGPGDVLYIPMYWWHHIESLLNGGITITVNFWYKGAPTPKRIEYPLKAHQKVAIMRNIEKMLGEALGNPQEDRADADAP
;
A
#
# COMPACT_ATOMS: atom_id res chain seq x y z
N MET A 1 48.27 -48.96 29.89
CA MET A 1 47.35 -48.29 28.96
C MET A 1 46.26 -47.69 29.84
N GLU A 2 46.52 -46.50 30.40
CA GLU A 2 45.61 -45.80 31.32
C GLU A 2 46.15 -44.39 31.58
N MET A 3 45.26 -43.45 31.91
CA MET A 3 45.57 -42.11 32.43
C MET A 3 45.94 -42.21 33.93
N PRO A 4 46.61 -41.21 34.54
CA PRO A 4 45.84 -40.16 35.24
C PRO A 4 46.49 -38.75 35.34
N GLU A 5 45.62 -37.79 35.69
CA GLU A 5 45.76 -36.55 36.50
C GLU A 5 47.10 -35.77 36.68
N GLY A 6 47.00 -34.42 36.71
CA GLY A 6 48.05 -33.53 37.25
C GLY A 6 47.85 -32.03 36.94
N SER A 7 48.01 -31.13 37.92
CA SER A 7 47.58 -29.71 37.88
C SER A 7 48.69 -28.63 37.95
N ALA A 8 48.30 -27.35 37.78
CA ALA A 8 49.03 -26.06 38.01
C ALA A 8 49.90 -25.50 36.86
N GLY A 9 50.13 -24.17 36.69
CA GLY A 9 49.52 -22.99 37.33
C GLY A 9 50.47 -21.76 37.50
N ALA A 10 50.30 -20.68 36.71
CA ALA A 10 50.81 -19.28 36.91
C ALA A 10 50.22 -18.37 35.80
N ARG A 11 49.65 -17.15 35.98
CA ARG A 11 49.95 -15.89 36.72
C ARG A 11 50.99 -14.93 36.07
N SER A 12 50.51 -14.02 35.20
CA SER A 12 50.44 -12.53 35.37
C SER A 12 51.67 -11.68 35.81
N PRO A 13 51.75 -10.32 35.58
CA PRO A 13 51.05 -9.42 34.64
C PRO A 13 52.00 -8.37 33.92
N PRO A 14 51.86 -6.99 33.94
CA PRO A 14 51.92 -6.20 32.68
C PRO A 14 52.93 -5.00 32.67
N PHE A 15 52.99 -4.21 31.58
CA PHE A 15 53.63 -2.87 31.59
C PHE A 15 52.95 -1.83 30.69
N ARG A 16 53.08 -0.54 31.06
CA ARG A 16 52.42 0.61 30.41
C ARG A 16 53.38 1.82 30.28
N ALA A 17 53.34 2.49 29.13
CA ALA A 17 53.69 3.90 28.86
C ALA A 17 55.12 4.48 29.10
N ARG A 18 55.77 4.90 28.00
CA ARG A 18 56.44 6.20 27.72
C ARG A 18 56.36 6.42 26.19
N GLY A 19 56.35 7.60 25.58
CA GLY A 19 56.37 8.97 26.10
C GLY A 19 57.33 9.88 25.31
N CYS A 20 56.91 10.44 24.16
CA CYS A 20 57.67 11.45 23.40
C CYS A 20 56.75 12.54 22.79
N ARG A 21 57.17 13.80 22.89
CA ARG A 21 56.59 14.97 22.17
C ARG A 21 57.61 15.49 21.17
N LEU A 22 57.16 16.12 20.08
CA LEU A 22 57.70 17.40 19.57
C LEU A 22 56.73 18.06 18.57
N ASN A 23 56.96 19.35 18.27
CA ASN A 23 55.96 20.30 17.72
C ASN A 23 55.81 20.30 16.19
N GLY A 24 54.65 20.76 15.68
CA GLY A 24 54.44 21.01 14.24
C GLY A 24 53.14 21.73 13.86
N ARG A 25 53.20 23.07 13.79
CA ARG A 25 52.16 24.05 13.39
C ARG A 25 51.05 23.61 12.38
N GLY A 26 49.79 23.76 12.81
CA GLY A 26 48.80 24.68 12.21
C GLY A 26 48.09 24.36 10.89
N ARG A 27 46.74 24.27 10.95
CA ARG A 27 45.79 25.00 10.08
C ARG A 27 44.36 24.86 10.61
N GLN A 28 43.57 25.93 10.54
CA GLN A 28 42.11 25.89 10.69
C GLN A 28 41.47 25.48 9.35
N GLY A 29 40.38 24.72 9.40
CA GLY A 29 39.56 24.30 8.26
C GLY A 29 38.20 23.78 8.77
N PRO A 30 37.09 23.97 8.04
CA PRO A 30 35.75 23.99 8.64
C PRO A 30 35.10 22.62 8.79
N GLY A 31 34.08 22.55 9.64
CA GLY A 31 33.20 21.39 9.76
C GLY A 31 32.34 21.18 8.50
N GLN A 32 32.01 19.92 8.21
CA GLN A 32 31.19 19.56 7.06
C GLN A 32 29.72 19.90 7.30
N GLU A 33 29.15 20.53 6.28
CA GLU A 33 27.76 20.96 6.16
C GLU A 33 26.85 19.76 5.83
N ALA A 34 25.58 19.82 6.23
CA ALA A 34 24.63 18.75 5.99
C ALA A 34 24.26 18.65 4.50
N ALA A 35 24.25 17.44 3.95
CA ALA A 35 23.83 17.21 2.57
C ALA A 35 22.30 17.10 2.46
N GLU A 36 21.65 18.18 2.01
CA GLU A 36 20.30 18.10 1.46
C GLU A 36 20.34 17.59 0.00
N PRO A 37 19.42 16.72 -0.43
CA PRO A 37 19.33 16.29 -1.82
C PRO A 37 18.66 17.37 -2.69
N ILE A 38 19.39 17.89 -3.67
CA ILE A 38 18.92 18.94 -4.59
C ILE A 38 17.91 18.38 -5.60
N LEU A 39 16.78 19.08 -5.71
CA LEU A 39 15.65 18.77 -6.58
C LEU A 39 15.96 19.07 -8.07
N ALA A 40 15.79 18.08 -8.94
CA ALA A 40 15.89 18.27 -10.40
C ALA A 40 14.54 18.76 -10.99
N VAL A 41 14.40 20.08 -11.17
CA VAL A 41 13.23 20.68 -11.82
C VAL A 41 13.46 20.76 -13.33
N PHE A 42 12.72 19.96 -14.11
CA PHE A 42 12.59 20.19 -15.55
C PHE A 42 11.64 21.37 -15.80
N CYS A 43 12.19 22.46 -16.35
CA CYS A 43 11.45 23.66 -16.68
C CYS A 43 11.29 23.78 -18.20
N SER A 44 10.10 24.19 -18.67
CA SER A 44 9.84 24.48 -20.07
C SER A 44 9.05 25.78 -20.24
N GLY A 45 9.57 26.69 -21.08
CA GLY A 45 8.72 27.60 -21.85
C GLY A 45 8.24 28.90 -21.20
N SER A 46 9.17 29.83 -20.98
CA SER A 46 9.05 31.26 -21.33
C SER A 46 7.70 32.00 -21.23
N CYS A 47 7.64 33.04 -20.39
CA CYS A 47 7.20 34.35 -20.88
C CYS A 47 7.88 35.53 -20.13
N LEU A 48 7.93 36.69 -20.79
CA LEU A 48 8.87 37.79 -20.56
C LEU A 48 8.31 38.98 -19.76
N LEU A 49 9.24 39.78 -19.18
CA LEU A 49 9.08 41.16 -18.66
C LEU A 49 8.29 41.28 -17.33
N ARG A 50 8.60 42.22 -16.41
CA ARG A 50 9.44 43.43 -16.50
C ARG A 50 10.06 43.77 -15.13
N SER A 51 11.28 44.30 -15.12
CA SER A 51 11.94 44.92 -13.96
C SER A 51 11.62 46.42 -13.88
N GLN A 52 11.42 46.97 -12.67
CA GLN A 52 11.88 48.33 -12.32
C GLN A 52 12.01 48.53 -10.80
N ARG A 53 12.75 49.57 -10.39
CA ARG A 53 13.38 49.76 -9.06
C ARG A 53 12.70 50.89 -8.23
N PRO A 54 13.09 51.11 -6.95
CA PRO A 54 12.29 51.84 -5.96
C PRO A 54 12.72 53.28 -5.69
N ALA A 55 11.88 54.06 -4.99
CA ALA A 55 12.24 55.17 -4.09
C ALA A 55 11.01 55.61 -3.26
N GLY A 56 11.20 56.18 -2.06
CA GLY A 56 10.13 56.83 -1.30
C GLY A 56 10.29 56.81 0.23
N SER A 57 11.08 57.74 0.78
CA SER A 57 11.27 57.93 2.23
C SER A 57 10.17 58.80 2.86
N GLY A 58 9.85 58.54 4.13
CA GLY A 58 8.97 59.41 4.94
C GLY A 58 8.97 58.99 6.41
N SER A 59 9.55 59.82 7.28
CA SER A 59 9.66 59.59 8.73
C SER A 59 8.76 60.54 9.51
N LEU A 60 8.21 60.11 10.67
CA LEU A 60 8.05 60.91 11.91
C LEU A 60 7.32 60.12 13.02
N GLY A 61 7.64 60.40 14.29
CA GLY A 61 6.79 60.08 15.46
C GLY A 61 7.32 58.98 16.41
N GLU A 62 7.87 59.38 17.56
CA GLU A 62 8.40 58.47 18.60
C GLU A 62 7.54 58.48 19.89
N ARG A 63 7.44 57.31 20.55
CA ARG A 63 7.10 57.07 21.99
C ARG A 63 5.65 57.24 22.49
N PRO A 64 5.29 56.69 23.69
CA PRO A 64 6.04 55.78 24.59
C PRO A 64 5.35 54.43 24.92
N ARG A 65 6.08 53.54 25.62
CA ARG A 65 5.61 52.24 26.15
C ARG A 65 4.77 52.38 27.43
N PRO A 66 3.76 51.52 27.68
CA PRO A 66 3.22 51.25 29.01
C PRO A 66 3.95 50.11 29.74
N ARG A 67 3.64 49.94 31.04
CA ARG A 67 4.41 49.15 32.04
C ARG A 67 3.97 47.69 32.15
N ALA A 68 4.82 46.90 32.82
CA ALA A 68 4.52 45.53 33.27
C ALA A 68 3.31 45.48 34.24
N ALA A 69 2.63 44.34 34.26
CA ALA A 69 1.54 44.02 35.19
C ALA A 69 1.97 42.88 36.13
N GLU A 70 1.63 43.02 37.42
CA GLU A 70 1.83 41.99 38.44
C GLU A 70 0.79 40.85 38.36
N PRO A 71 1.09 39.65 38.91
CA PRO A 71 0.21 38.48 38.81
C PRO A 71 -1.02 38.57 39.72
N CYS A 72 -2.21 38.33 39.15
CA CYS A 72 -3.44 38.19 39.93
C CYS A 72 -3.44 36.90 40.77
N ARG A 73 -3.64 37.05 42.08
CA ARG A 73 -3.88 35.92 42.99
C ARG A 73 -5.28 35.33 42.80
N LEU A 74 -5.36 34.05 42.46
CA LEU A 74 -6.61 33.29 42.55
C LEU A 74 -6.98 33.04 44.03
N ARG A 75 -8.24 33.32 44.40
CA ARG A 75 -8.86 32.78 45.63
C ARG A 75 -9.63 31.50 45.30
N PRO A 76 -9.57 30.45 46.13
CA PRO A 76 -10.39 29.27 45.92
C PRO A 76 -11.86 29.58 46.19
N ARG A 77 -12.77 29.17 45.30
CA ARG A 77 -14.19 29.03 45.60
C ARG A 77 -14.46 27.56 45.95
N GLY A 78 -15.27 27.35 46.99
CA GLY A 78 -15.45 26.05 47.63
C GLY A 78 -16.22 25.03 46.79
N ALA A 79 -16.14 23.78 47.23
CA ALA A 79 -16.83 22.65 46.63
C ALA A 79 -18.36 22.79 46.69
N LEU A 80 -19.02 22.31 45.63
CA LEU A 80 -20.45 22.02 45.63
C LEU A 80 -20.67 20.51 45.91
N PRO A 81 -21.70 20.12 46.66
CA PRO A 81 -22.00 18.72 46.92
C PRO A 81 -22.56 17.99 45.68
N PRO A 82 -22.44 16.66 45.59
CA PRO A 82 -22.86 15.91 44.41
C PRO A 82 -24.39 15.82 44.30
N THR A 83 -24.92 16.25 43.15
CA THR A 83 -26.34 16.08 42.80
C THR A 83 -26.60 14.63 42.38
N VAL A 84 -27.48 13.94 43.10
CA VAL A 84 -27.93 12.59 42.73
C VAL A 84 -28.89 12.66 41.55
N LEU A 85 -28.56 11.99 40.44
CA LEU A 85 -29.47 11.80 39.31
C LEU A 85 -30.37 10.57 39.55
N PRO A 86 -31.69 10.63 39.25
CA PRO A 86 -32.57 9.47 39.32
C PRO A 86 -32.28 8.48 38.18
N PRO A 87 -32.56 7.17 38.35
CA PRO A 87 -32.28 6.15 37.36
C PRO A 87 -33.23 6.23 36.15
N SER A 88 -32.68 6.02 34.95
CA SER A 88 -33.44 5.89 33.70
C SER A 88 -34.34 4.65 33.71
N PRO A 89 -35.59 4.73 33.18
CA PRO A 89 -36.45 3.55 33.05
C PRO A 89 -35.94 2.58 31.96
N PRO A 90 -36.24 1.27 32.06
CA PRO A 90 -35.77 0.26 31.11
C PRO A 90 -36.45 0.41 29.74
N LEU A 91 -35.64 0.39 28.68
CA LEU A 91 -36.14 0.33 27.30
C LEU A 91 -36.72 -1.05 26.99
N SER A 92 -37.99 -1.09 26.61
CA SER A 92 -38.64 -2.28 26.04
C SER A 92 -38.44 -2.31 24.52
N PRO A 93 -38.34 -3.50 23.89
CA PRO A 93 -37.97 -3.61 22.47
C PRO A 93 -39.15 -3.31 21.55
N CYS A 94 -38.93 -2.45 20.54
CA CYS A 94 -39.83 -2.32 19.38
C CYS A 94 -39.42 -3.29 18.25
N PRO A 95 -40.35 -3.79 17.43
CA PRO A 95 -40.14 -4.94 16.57
C PRO A 95 -39.45 -4.63 15.23
N LEU A 96 -38.79 -5.66 14.69
CA LEU A 96 -38.25 -5.73 13.33
C LEU A 96 -39.36 -5.62 12.27
N PRO A 97 -39.13 -4.91 11.14
CA PRO A 97 -39.94 -5.09 9.93
C PRO A 97 -39.47 -6.32 9.15
N SER A 98 -40.37 -7.28 8.95
CA SER A 98 -40.14 -8.51 8.20
C SER A 98 -40.14 -8.30 6.68
N ALA A 99 -39.33 -9.12 6.00
CA ALA A 99 -39.27 -9.42 4.57
C ALA A 99 -40.42 -8.93 3.66
N PHE A 100 -40.05 -8.25 2.57
CA PHE A 100 -40.85 -8.19 1.34
C PHE A 100 -40.26 -9.11 0.27
N ALA A 101 -40.94 -10.21 0.01
CA ALA A 101 -40.78 -11.01 -1.20
C ALA A 101 -42.01 -10.78 -2.09
N LEU A 102 -41.79 -10.38 -3.35
CA LEU A 102 -42.70 -10.36 -4.50
C LEU A 102 -41.87 -9.76 -5.66
N GLY A 103 -41.87 -10.25 -6.89
CA GLY A 103 -42.74 -11.23 -7.52
C GLY A 103 -43.00 -10.77 -8.96
N PHE A 104 -42.26 -11.31 -9.93
CA PHE A 104 -42.35 -10.93 -11.34
C PHE A 104 -43.79 -11.01 -11.87
N ARG A 105 -44.34 -9.92 -12.42
CA ARG A 105 -45.35 -9.96 -13.49
C ARG A 105 -45.14 -8.85 -14.52
N ARG A 106 -45.24 -9.24 -15.79
CA ARG A 106 -45.26 -8.35 -16.96
C ARG A 106 -46.62 -7.66 -17.08
N CYS A 107 -46.64 -6.43 -17.60
CA CYS A 107 -47.78 -5.88 -18.33
C CYS A 107 -47.31 -5.23 -19.64
N HIS A 108 -48.04 -5.50 -20.72
CA HIS A 108 -47.86 -4.88 -22.04
C HIS A 108 -48.77 -3.66 -22.20
N GLY A 109 -48.33 -2.68 -22.99
CA GLY A 109 -49.17 -2.17 -24.09
C GLY A 109 -49.86 -0.80 -23.97
N CYS A 110 -49.44 0.13 -24.83
CA CYS A 110 -50.23 1.17 -25.52
C CYS A 110 -50.86 2.34 -24.70
N ALA A 111 -51.05 3.55 -25.26
CA ALA A 111 -50.52 4.22 -26.47
C ALA A 111 -50.93 5.73 -26.50
N ALA A 112 -50.24 6.54 -27.35
CA ALA A 112 -50.66 7.84 -27.91
C ALA A 112 -50.90 9.04 -26.94
N SER A 113 -50.74 10.33 -27.28
CA SER A 113 -50.27 11.10 -28.47
C SER A 113 -49.68 12.43 -27.94
N ALA A 114 -48.57 13.03 -28.41
CA ALA A 114 -48.17 13.51 -29.75
C ALA A 114 -48.65 14.95 -30.10
N SER A 115 -47.71 15.92 -30.12
CA SER A 115 -47.57 17.08 -31.06
C SER A 115 -46.51 18.09 -30.55
N ALA A 116 -45.76 18.88 -31.35
CA ALA A 116 -45.21 18.80 -32.72
C ALA A 116 -44.32 20.07 -33.00
N PHE A 117 -43.66 20.15 -34.18
CA PHE A 117 -42.89 21.31 -34.77
C PHE A 117 -41.49 21.62 -34.16
N LEU A 118 -40.39 21.92 -34.87
CA LEU A 118 -39.87 21.81 -36.27
C LEU A 118 -38.30 21.89 -36.18
N GLY A 119 -37.45 21.53 -37.16
CA GLY A 119 -37.68 20.90 -38.47
C GLY A 119 -36.91 21.51 -39.67
N THR A 120 -35.59 21.31 -39.80
CA THR A 120 -34.74 21.40 -41.03
C THR A 120 -33.40 20.66 -40.72
N GLY A 121 -32.80 19.72 -41.46
CA GLY A 121 -32.75 19.36 -42.90
C GLY A 121 -31.31 19.61 -43.41
N SER A 122 -30.54 18.74 -44.12
CA SER A 122 -30.74 17.40 -44.74
C SER A 122 -29.35 16.69 -44.92
N PRO A 123 -29.22 15.46 -45.51
CA PRO A 123 -28.05 14.57 -45.37
C PRO A 123 -27.01 14.65 -46.55
N VAL A 124 -26.01 13.75 -46.70
CA VAL A 124 -26.10 12.50 -47.51
C VAL A 124 -24.82 11.62 -47.38
N GLU A 125 -25.05 10.29 -47.28
CA GLU A 125 -24.29 9.07 -47.66
C GLU A 125 -22.77 8.83 -47.44
N ALA A 126 -22.47 7.52 -47.34
CA ALA A 126 -21.16 6.89 -47.35
C ALA A 126 -20.92 6.16 -48.68
N ALA A 127 -19.67 5.85 -49.02
CA ALA A 127 -19.33 4.86 -50.05
C ALA A 127 -18.01 4.14 -49.76
N MET A 128 -18.02 2.80 -49.82
CA MET A 128 -16.82 1.99 -50.07
C MET A 128 -16.66 1.81 -51.59
N ALA A 129 -15.43 1.78 -52.08
CA ALA A 129 -15.05 0.95 -53.23
C ALA A 129 -13.53 0.75 -53.29
N ALA A 130 -13.11 -0.47 -53.63
CA ALA A 130 -11.72 -0.78 -53.99
C ALA A 130 -11.49 -0.57 -55.49
N ALA A 131 -10.23 -0.34 -55.89
CA ALA A 131 -9.81 -0.46 -57.29
C ALA A 131 -8.36 -0.97 -57.38
N SER A 132 -8.14 -1.96 -58.26
CA SER A 132 -6.83 -2.56 -58.52
C SER A 132 -6.80 -3.17 -59.92
N SER A 133 -5.92 -2.69 -60.81
CA SER A 133 -5.41 -3.47 -61.96
C SER A 133 -4.39 -2.71 -62.84
N SER A 134 -3.17 -3.26 -62.96
CA SER A 134 -2.33 -3.37 -64.20
C SER A 134 -1.89 -2.09 -64.97
N SER A 135 -0.83 -2.07 -65.79
CA SER A 135 -0.08 -3.15 -66.49
C SER A 135 1.35 -2.76 -66.95
N SER A 136 2.24 -3.76 -67.04
CA SER A 136 3.38 -3.92 -68.00
C SER A 136 4.55 -2.90 -68.01
N SER A 137 5.81 -3.25 -68.32
CA SER A 137 6.43 -4.47 -68.90
C SER A 137 7.82 -4.75 -68.24
N SER A 138 8.81 -5.53 -68.72
CA SER A 138 9.08 -6.40 -69.90
C SER A 138 10.36 -7.25 -69.67
N SER A 139 10.42 -8.48 -70.22
CA SER A 139 11.58 -9.25 -70.78
C SER A 139 12.95 -9.34 -70.03
N SER A 140 13.72 -10.44 -70.05
CA SER A 140 13.54 -11.84 -70.53
C SER A 140 14.83 -12.66 -70.30
N SER A 141 14.75 -13.95 -69.96
CA SER A 141 15.74 -14.97 -70.39
C SER A 141 15.26 -16.42 -70.14
N SER A 142 15.64 -17.31 -71.05
CA SER A 142 15.48 -18.78 -71.01
C SER A 142 16.59 -19.42 -70.13
N SER A 143 16.64 -20.70 -69.75
CA SER A 143 15.93 -21.97 -70.08
C SER A 143 15.94 -22.86 -68.81
N SER A 144 15.55 -24.15 -68.74
CA SER A 144 15.23 -25.20 -69.73
C SER A 144 14.21 -26.23 -69.16
N SER A 145 14.14 -27.44 -69.74
CA SER A 145 13.21 -28.53 -69.41
C SER A 145 13.84 -29.68 -68.62
N SER A 146 13.10 -30.28 -67.70
CA SER A 146 12.88 -31.75 -67.69
C SER A 146 11.67 -32.12 -66.82
N SER A 147 11.00 -33.21 -67.17
CA SER A 147 9.69 -33.60 -66.65
C SER A 147 9.74 -34.93 -65.91
N SER A 148 8.94 -35.07 -64.86
CA SER A 148 8.40 -36.35 -64.42
C SER A 148 7.09 -36.11 -63.67
N SER A 149 6.07 -36.92 -63.97
CA SER A 149 4.70 -36.71 -63.50
C SER A 149 4.11 -38.02 -62.99
N SER A 150 3.44 -37.95 -61.84
CA SER A 150 2.39 -38.87 -61.37
C SER A 150 1.78 -38.24 -60.11
N SER A 151 0.68 -37.50 -60.20
CA SER A 151 -0.70 -38.00 -60.30
C SER A 151 -1.20 -38.72 -59.04
N CYS A 152 -1.93 -38.00 -58.18
CA CYS A 152 -3.11 -38.53 -57.49
C CYS A 152 -4.11 -37.40 -57.20
N SER A 153 -5.39 -37.77 -57.21
CA SER A 153 -6.51 -36.86 -57.46
C SER A 153 -6.99 -36.08 -56.24
N SER A 154 -7.59 -34.93 -56.51
CA SER A 154 -8.31 -34.10 -55.55
C SER A 154 -9.69 -34.67 -55.19
N SER A 155 -10.05 -34.56 -53.92
CA SER A 155 -11.46 -34.61 -53.46
C SER A 155 -11.63 -33.66 -52.28
N ALA A 156 -12.31 -32.53 -52.51
CA ALA A 156 -12.59 -31.53 -51.48
C ALA A 156 -13.94 -31.80 -50.81
N ALA A 157 -13.98 -31.78 -49.46
CA ALA A 157 -15.23 -31.72 -48.71
C ALA A 157 -15.02 -31.08 -47.32
N ALA A 158 -15.69 -29.94 -47.11
CA ALA A 158 -16.11 -29.35 -45.83
C ALA A 158 -15.18 -29.49 -44.59
N ALA A 159 -14.32 -28.49 -44.38
CA ALA A 159 -13.78 -28.21 -43.05
C ALA A 159 -14.86 -27.54 -42.17
N GLY A 160 -15.55 -28.33 -41.35
CA GLY A 160 -16.48 -27.81 -40.35
C GLY A 160 -15.74 -27.21 -39.16
N CYS A 161 -15.96 -25.93 -38.89
CA CYS A 161 -15.47 -25.28 -37.67
C CYS A 161 -16.02 -26.01 -36.44
N ARG A 162 -15.14 -26.64 -35.66
CA ARG A 162 -15.46 -27.15 -34.33
C ARG A 162 -14.98 -26.14 -33.30
N ASP A 163 -15.84 -25.18 -32.99
CA ASP A 163 -15.73 -24.41 -31.75
C ASP A 163 -15.90 -25.39 -30.58
N GLY A 164 -14.77 -25.81 -30.01
CA GLY A 164 -14.77 -26.51 -28.72
C GLY A 164 -15.25 -25.55 -27.64
N PRO A 165 -15.99 -26.03 -26.62
CA PRO A 165 -16.37 -25.16 -25.51
C PRO A 165 -15.09 -24.67 -24.83
N THR A 166 -14.83 -23.37 -24.89
CA THR A 166 -13.87 -22.72 -23.99
C THR A 166 -14.41 -22.86 -22.58
N VAL A 167 -13.95 -23.89 -21.88
CA VAL A 167 -14.13 -24.00 -20.43
C VAL A 167 -13.53 -22.73 -19.85
N ALA A 168 -14.39 -21.82 -19.39
CA ALA A 168 -13.95 -20.64 -18.69
C ALA A 168 -13.08 -21.12 -17.52
N ALA A 169 -11.78 -20.82 -17.58
CA ALA A 169 -10.87 -21.17 -16.51
C ALA A 169 -11.45 -20.59 -15.22
N GLY A 170 -11.62 -21.44 -14.20
CA GLY A 170 -12.10 -20.99 -12.90
C GLY A 170 -11.18 -19.91 -12.33
N PRO A 171 -11.57 -19.28 -11.20
CA PRO A 171 -10.62 -18.45 -10.46
C PRO A 171 -9.31 -19.23 -10.28
N GLY A 172 -8.16 -18.57 -10.47
CA GLY A 172 -6.83 -19.19 -10.37
C GLY A 172 -6.43 -19.61 -8.96
N TRP A 173 -7.42 -19.83 -8.08
CA TRP A 173 -7.33 -20.15 -6.68
C TRP A 173 -8.63 -20.83 -6.21
N SER A 174 -8.60 -21.41 -5.01
CA SER A 174 -9.75 -22.05 -4.36
C SER A 174 -9.76 -21.79 -2.85
N ASP A 175 -10.93 -21.86 -2.22
CA ASP A 175 -11.13 -21.59 -0.78
C ASP A 175 -10.22 -22.43 0.14
N SER A 176 -9.77 -23.61 -0.30
CA SER A 176 -8.79 -24.42 0.45
C SER A 176 -7.42 -23.77 0.66
N GLN A 177 -7.13 -22.69 -0.07
CA GLN A 177 -5.88 -21.93 0.01
C GLN A 177 -5.95 -20.78 1.02
N PHE A 178 -7.13 -20.53 1.62
CA PHE A 178 -7.34 -19.47 2.60
C PHE A 178 -7.03 -19.94 4.01
N ARG A 179 -6.46 -19.04 4.82
CA ARG A 179 -6.39 -19.25 6.27
C ARG A 179 -7.78 -19.07 6.88
N ARG A 180 -8.08 -19.81 7.94
CA ARG A 180 -9.35 -19.70 8.67
C ARG A 180 -9.18 -18.73 9.83
N TYR A 181 -10.11 -17.79 9.92
CA TYR A 181 -10.18 -16.79 10.98
C TYR A 181 -11.54 -16.84 11.68
N SER A 182 -11.65 -16.24 12.86
CA SER A 182 -12.80 -16.35 13.76
C SER A 182 -13.88 -15.28 13.56
N PHE A 183 -13.74 -14.43 12.54
CA PHE A 183 -14.64 -13.31 12.23
C PHE A 183 -15.31 -13.47 10.86
N GLU A 184 -16.44 -12.79 10.68
CA GLU A 184 -17.15 -12.74 9.40
C GLU A 184 -16.53 -11.70 8.45
N THR A 185 -16.67 -11.93 7.14
CA THR A 185 -16.25 -10.98 6.11
C THR A 185 -17.34 -10.74 5.07
N ARG A 186 -17.31 -9.57 4.43
CA ARG A 186 -18.16 -9.18 3.28
C ARG A 186 -17.28 -8.93 2.06
N PRO A 187 -17.72 -9.26 0.83
CA PRO A 187 -16.88 -9.03 -0.35
C PRO A 187 -16.67 -7.53 -0.63
N ILE A 188 -15.43 -7.13 -0.89
CA ILE A 188 -15.11 -5.81 -1.47
C ILE A 188 -15.60 -5.79 -2.93
N PRO A 189 -16.28 -4.73 -3.39
CA PRO A 189 -16.72 -4.62 -4.78
C PRO A 189 -15.55 -4.72 -5.77
N ARG A 190 -15.71 -5.58 -6.79
CA ARG A 190 -14.81 -5.68 -7.95
C ARG A 190 -15.49 -4.98 -9.14
N LEU A 191 -14.92 -3.89 -9.63
CA LEU A 191 -15.53 -2.97 -10.60
C LEU A 191 -14.53 -2.55 -11.70
N SER A 192 -15.06 -2.07 -12.81
CA SER A 192 -14.26 -1.32 -13.80
C SER A 192 -13.86 0.04 -13.21
N HIS A 193 -12.66 0.53 -13.56
CA HIS A 193 -12.25 1.91 -13.24
C HIS A 193 -13.10 2.99 -13.94
N SER A 194 -13.95 2.58 -14.89
CA SER A 194 -14.91 3.44 -15.60
C SER A 194 -16.32 3.40 -14.99
N ASP A 195 -16.58 2.50 -14.03
CA ASP A 195 -17.85 2.41 -13.33
C ASP A 195 -18.00 3.59 -12.35
N PRO A 196 -19.09 4.39 -12.44
CA PRO A 196 -19.31 5.50 -11.51
C PRO A 196 -19.28 5.10 -10.03
N ARG A 197 -19.68 3.86 -9.71
CA ARG A 197 -19.67 3.33 -8.33
C ARG A 197 -18.26 3.15 -7.80
N ALA A 198 -17.29 2.84 -8.67
CA ALA A 198 -15.90 2.72 -8.27
C ALA A 198 -15.31 4.10 -7.92
N GLU A 199 -15.67 5.12 -8.70
CA GLU A 199 -15.30 6.51 -8.44
C GLU A 199 -15.93 7.03 -7.13
N GLU A 200 -17.20 6.71 -6.87
CA GLU A 200 -17.92 7.02 -5.63
C GLU A 200 -17.27 6.39 -4.39
N LEU A 201 -16.91 5.10 -4.43
CA LEU A 201 -16.21 4.42 -3.33
C LEU A 201 -14.87 5.09 -3.01
N ILE A 202 -14.08 5.47 -4.02
CA ILE A 202 -12.79 6.15 -3.83
C ILE A 202 -12.99 7.58 -3.27
N GLU A 203 -14.06 8.28 -3.64
CA GLU A 203 -14.40 9.60 -3.09
C GLU A 203 -14.84 9.51 -1.62
N ASN A 204 -15.59 8.47 -1.26
CA ASN A 204 -16.06 8.21 0.10
C ASN A 204 -15.00 7.61 1.05
N GLU A 205 -13.78 7.35 0.55
CA GLU A 205 -12.70 6.66 1.28
C GLU A 205 -13.07 5.22 1.69
N GLU A 206 -13.73 4.49 0.78
CA GLU A 206 -14.13 3.08 0.91
C GLU A 206 -13.34 2.17 -0.06
N PRO A 207 -13.04 0.92 0.31
CA PRO A 207 -12.22 0.03 -0.52
C PRO A 207 -12.97 -0.46 -1.76
N VAL A 208 -12.23 -0.55 -2.87
CA VAL A 208 -12.73 -1.10 -4.14
C VAL A 208 -11.57 -1.79 -4.88
N VAL A 209 -11.87 -2.91 -5.56
CA VAL A 209 -10.94 -3.51 -6.52
C VAL A 209 -11.29 -3.05 -7.92
N LEU A 210 -10.31 -2.50 -8.61
CA LEU A 210 -10.39 -2.03 -9.98
C LEU A 210 -9.72 -3.04 -10.91
N THR A 211 -10.48 -3.63 -11.83
CA THR A 211 -10.07 -4.81 -12.59
C THR A 211 -9.38 -4.52 -13.92
N ASP A 212 -9.40 -3.27 -14.39
CA ASP A 212 -9.03 -2.89 -15.77
C ASP A 212 -8.23 -1.56 -15.87
N THR A 213 -7.68 -1.07 -14.76
CA THR A 213 -6.92 0.20 -14.72
C THR A 213 -5.70 0.23 -15.64
N ASN A 214 -5.14 -0.95 -15.97
CA ASN A 214 -3.82 -1.11 -16.59
C ASN A 214 -2.69 -0.39 -15.84
N LEU A 215 -2.85 -0.11 -14.53
CA LEU A 215 -1.91 0.72 -13.74
C LEU A 215 -0.46 0.24 -13.86
N VAL A 216 -0.24 -1.06 -13.69
CA VAL A 216 1.08 -1.71 -13.75
C VAL A 216 1.21 -2.65 -14.94
N TYR A 217 0.48 -2.40 -16.05
CA TYR A 217 0.46 -3.29 -17.22
C TYR A 217 1.85 -3.74 -17.72
N PRO A 218 2.86 -2.86 -17.87
CA PRO A 218 4.21 -3.28 -18.25
C PRO A 218 4.88 -4.24 -17.27
N ALA A 219 4.54 -4.19 -15.98
CA ALA A 219 5.11 -5.05 -14.95
C ALA A 219 4.43 -6.43 -14.87
N LEU A 220 3.32 -6.69 -15.57
CA LEU A 220 2.65 -8.01 -15.54
C LEU A 220 3.50 -9.15 -16.10
N LYS A 221 4.60 -8.84 -16.80
CA LYS A 221 5.63 -9.80 -17.23
C LYS A 221 6.71 -10.09 -16.16
N TRP A 222 6.67 -9.44 -15.00
CA TRP A 222 7.71 -9.59 -13.99
C TRP A 222 7.58 -10.93 -13.25
N ASP A 223 8.69 -11.67 -13.25
CA ASP A 223 8.97 -12.81 -12.39
C ASP A 223 10.39 -12.69 -11.84
N LEU A 224 10.87 -13.72 -11.10
CA LEU A 224 12.19 -13.66 -10.48
C LEU A 224 13.32 -13.57 -11.50
N ASP A 225 13.21 -14.26 -12.64
CA ASP A 225 14.26 -14.30 -13.65
C ASP A 225 14.34 -12.96 -14.39
N TYR A 226 13.19 -12.39 -14.78
CA TYR A 226 13.13 -11.05 -15.38
C TYR A 226 13.66 -9.99 -14.42
N LEU A 227 13.27 -10.04 -13.14
CA LEU A 227 13.76 -9.09 -12.15
C LEU A 227 15.26 -9.28 -11.85
N GLN A 228 15.75 -10.51 -11.71
CA GLN A 228 17.17 -10.78 -11.46
C GLN A 228 18.08 -10.29 -12.61
N GLU A 229 17.64 -10.40 -13.87
CA GLU A 229 18.36 -9.86 -15.03
C GLU A 229 18.34 -8.32 -15.07
N ASN A 230 17.25 -7.67 -14.63
CA ASN A 230 16.96 -6.28 -15.00
C ASN A 230 16.82 -5.27 -13.85
N ILE A 231 16.64 -5.71 -12.61
CA ILE A 231 16.41 -4.81 -11.46
C ILE A 231 17.67 -4.09 -11.00
N GLY A 232 18.85 -4.55 -11.40
CA GLY A 232 20.13 -3.92 -11.08
C GLY A 232 20.74 -4.40 -9.76
N ASN A 233 21.88 -3.79 -9.39
CA ASN A 233 22.76 -4.27 -8.32
C ASN A 233 22.58 -3.52 -6.98
N GLY A 234 21.42 -2.88 -6.79
CA GLY A 234 21.04 -2.27 -5.50
C GLY A 234 20.93 -3.32 -4.38
N ASP A 235 20.95 -2.85 -3.14
CA ASP A 235 20.58 -3.67 -1.98
C ASP A 235 19.06 -3.62 -1.78
N PHE A 236 18.50 -4.71 -1.28
CA PHE A 236 17.08 -4.90 -1.04
C PHE A 236 16.86 -5.34 0.40
N SER A 237 15.96 -4.64 1.11
CA SER A 237 15.48 -5.06 2.42
C SER A 237 14.65 -6.34 2.29
N VAL A 238 15.17 -7.44 2.85
CA VAL A 238 14.50 -8.74 2.93
C VAL A 238 14.27 -9.09 4.38
N TYR A 239 13.02 -9.44 4.71
CA TYR A 239 12.66 -9.91 6.03
C TYR A 239 12.68 -11.44 6.08
N SER A 240 13.34 -12.00 7.09
CA SER A 240 13.42 -13.43 7.37
C SER A 240 12.62 -13.79 8.64
N ALA A 241 11.87 -14.90 8.62
CA ALA A 241 11.04 -15.34 9.74
C ALA A 241 10.93 -16.88 9.81
N SER A 242 10.79 -17.41 11.02
CA SER A 242 10.46 -18.84 11.27
C SER A 242 8.95 -19.13 11.32
N THR A 243 8.13 -18.09 11.18
CA THR A 243 6.67 -18.13 11.14
C THR A 243 6.18 -17.44 9.88
N HIS A 244 4.91 -17.66 9.54
CA HIS A 244 4.29 -17.05 8.36
C HIS A 244 3.91 -15.58 8.56
N LYS A 245 3.94 -15.05 9.80
CA LYS A 245 3.53 -13.68 10.16
C LYS A 245 4.73 -12.74 10.19
N PHE A 246 4.76 -11.79 9.26
CA PHE A 246 5.76 -10.73 9.17
C PHE A 246 5.25 -9.47 9.86
N LEU A 247 5.31 -9.47 11.20
CA LEU A 247 5.03 -8.29 12.03
C LEU A 247 6.18 -7.29 11.88
N TYR A 248 5.92 -6.14 11.24
CA TYR A 248 6.95 -5.11 11.07
C TYR A 248 7.24 -4.41 12.40
N TYR A 249 8.36 -3.69 12.46
CA TYR A 249 8.75 -2.91 13.63
C TYR A 249 9.57 -1.69 13.21
N ASP A 250 9.34 -0.57 13.89
CA ASP A 250 10.17 0.63 13.78
C ASP A 250 11.42 0.44 14.66
N GLU A 251 12.56 0.21 14.02
CA GLU A 251 13.87 0.07 14.65
C GLU A 251 14.21 1.27 15.56
N LYS A 252 13.75 2.48 15.24
CA LYS A 252 14.01 3.69 16.05
C LYS A 252 13.28 3.64 17.40
N LYS A 253 12.12 2.98 17.45
CA LYS A 253 11.30 2.82 18.65
C LYS A 253 11.73 1.64 19.52
N MET A 254 12.59 0.74 19.03
CA MET A 254 13.06 -0.42 19.82
C MET A 254 13.77 -0.01 21.12
N ALA A 255 14.46 1.14 21.14
CA ALA A 255 15.10 1.67 22.34
C ALA A 255 14.11 1.94 23.48
N ASN A 256 12.85 2.29 23.16
CA ASN A 256 11.79 2.56 24.14
C ASN A 256 11.30 1.28 24.83
N PHE A 257 11.46 0.11 24.20
CA PHE A 257 10.87 -1.16 24.65
C PHE A 257 11.91 -2.29 24.67
N LYS A 258 12.82 -2.25 25.64
CA LYS A 258 13.93 -3.22 25.80
C LYS A 258 13.52 -4.70 25.86
N ASN A 259 12.27 -4.98 26.24
CA ASN A 259 11.73 -6.35 26.31
C ASN A 259 11.16 -6.83 24.96
N PHE A 260 10.97 -5.94 23.98
CA PHE A 260 10.48 -6.30 22.66
C PHE A 260 11.55 -7.08 21.88
N LYS A 261 11.17 -8.27 21.39
CA LYS A 261 11.99 -9.10 20.52
C LYS A 261 11.26 -9.25 19.17
N PRO A 262 11.82 -8.77 18.05
CA PRO A 262 11.25 -8.97 16.73
C PRO A 262 11.00 -10.45 16.43
N LYS A 263 9.86 -10.77 15.79
CA LYS A 263 9.53 -12.13 15.31
C LYS A 263 10.07 -12.42 13.91
N SER A 264 10.58 -11.39 13.23
CA SER A 264 11.29 -11.45 11.96
C SER A 264 12.50 -10.53 12.02
N SER A 265 13.56 -10.87 11.30
CA SER A 265 14.78 -10.05 11.14
C SER A 265 14.80 -9.39 9.76
N ARG A 266 15.31 -8.15 9.69
CA ARG A 266 15.61 -7.47 8.41
C ARG A 266 17.08 -7.68 8.05
N GLU A 267 17.31 -8.06 6.80
CA GLU A 267 18.64 -8.26 6.21
C GLU A 267 18.68 -7.49 4.87
N GLU A 268 19.79 -6.82 4.58
CA GLU A 268 20.02 -6.19 3.27
C GLU A 268 20.84 -7.14 2.39
N MET A 269 20.38 -7.43 1.18
CA MET A 269 21.05 -8.35 0.25
C MET A 269 20.81 -7.97 -1.22
N LYS A 270 21.60 -8.51 -2.14
CA LYS A 270 21.37 -8.36 -3.58
C LYS A 270 20.16 -9.18 -4.02
N PHE A 271 19.48 -8.74 -5.08
CA PHE A 271 18.31 -9.47 -5.61
C PHE A 271 18.65 -10.91 -6.03
N ALA A 272 19.85 -11.14 -6.57
CA ALA A 272 20.32 -12.50 -6.89
C ALA A 272 20.44 -13.39 -5.64
N GLU A 273 21.01 -12.86 -4.56
CA GLU A 273 21.17 -13.58 -3.28
C GLU A 273 19.81 -13.93 -2.66
N PHE A 274 18.83 -13.02 -2.76
CA PHE A 274 17.44 -13.29 -2.38
C PHE A 274 16.82 -14.43 -3.19
N VAL A 275 16.97 -14.41 -4.53
CA VAL A 275 16.43 -15.47 -5.40
C VAL A 275 17.11 -16.81 -5.14
N ASP A 276 18.41 -16.84 -4.89
CA ASP A 276 19.13 -18.08 -4.60
C ASP A 276 18.78 -18.63 -3.21
N ARG A 277 18.59 -17.78 -2.19
CA ARG A 277 18.07 -18.20 -0.87
C ARG A 277 16.64 -18.75 -0.94
N LEU A 278 15.77 -18.18 -1.79
CA LEU A 278 14.44 -18.75 -2.07
C LEU A 278 14.54 -20.17 -2.67
N LYS A 279 15.41 -20.38 -3.66
CA LYS A 279 15.65 -21.70 -4.27
C LYS A 279 16.19 -22.68 -3.24
N GLU A 280 17.13 -22.27 -2.39
CA GLU A 280 17.68 -23.12 -1.32
C GLU A 280 16.61 -23.54 -0.28
N ILE A 281 15.77 -22.60 0.17
CA ILE A 281 14.67 -22.88 1.10
C ILE A 281 13.73 -23.95 0.51
N GLN A 282 13.35 -23.79 -0.77
CA GLN A 282 12.50 -24.73 -1.47
C GLN A 282 13.15 -26.11 -1.64
N GLN A 283 14.43 -26.16 -2.03
CA GLN A 283 15.18 -27.42 -2.22
C GLN A 283 15.40 -28.18 -0.90
N LYS A 284 15.66 -27.47 0.20
CA LYS A 284 15.92 -28.04 1.53
C LYS A 284 14.64 -28.35 2.31
N GLY A 285 13.47 -27.89 1.85
CA GLY A 285 12.22 -27.99 2.61
C GLY A 285 12.25 -27.21 3.93
N SER A 286 12.97 -26.07 3.96
CA SER A 286 13.14 -25.27 5.18
C SER A 286 11.82 -24.63 5.63
N ALA A 287 11.61 -24.55 6.95
CA ALA A 287 10.49 -23.81 7.54
C ALA A 287 10.72 -22.28 7.54
N GLU A 288 11.92 -21.82 7.17
CA GLU A 288 12.24 -20.40 6.99
C GLU A 288 11.38 -19.77 5.89
N ARG A 289 10.99 -18.51 6.11
CA ARG A 289 10.21 -17.71 5.17
C ARG A 289 10.89 -16.37 4.94
N LEU A 290 10.88 -15.94 3.68
CA LEU A 290 11.40 -14.65 3.25
C LEU A 290 10.28 -13.76 2.72
N TYR A 291 10.44 -12.45 2.91
CA TYR A 291 9.58 -11.42 2.32
C TYR A 291 10.43 -10.19 1.96
N LEU A 292 10.68 -9.97 0.67
CA LEU A 292 11.34 -8.76 0.18
C LEU A 292 10.33 -7.61 0.19
N GLN A 293 10.72 -6.47 0.78
CA GLN A 293 9.92 -5.25 0.87
C GLN A 293 10.82 -4.04 0.65
N GLN A 294 10.97 -3.61 -0.60
CA GLN A 294 11.92 -2.57 -0.99
C GLN A 294 11.23 -1.42 -1.72
N THR A 295 11.49 -0.18 -1.32
CA THR A 295 11.04 0.99 -2.10
C THR A 295 11.85 1.08 -3.39
N LEU A 296 11.16 1.10 -4.53
CA LEU A 296 11.76 1.34 -5.85
C LEU A 296 12.40 2.73 -5.88
N ASN A 297 13.61 2.83 -6.42
CA ASN A 297 14.42 4.04 -6.44
C ASN A 297 15.31 4.07 -7.70
N ASP A 298 16.05 5.15 -7.90
CA ASP A 298 16.85 5.40 -9.12
C ASP A 298 18.01 4.40 -9.36
N THR A 299 18.27 3.47 -8.42
CA THR A 299 19.29 2.41 -8.63
C THR A 299 18.78 1.24 -9.49
N VAL A 300 17.48 1.21 -9.83
CA VAL A 300 16.92 0.12 -10.65
C VAL A 300 17.43 0.16 -12.10
N GLY A 301 17.61 -1.03 -12.69
CA GLY A 301 18.11 -1.15 -14.06
C GLY A 301 17.16 -0.60 -15.13
N ARG A 302 17.72 -0.27 -16.30
CA ARG A 302 17.04 0.53 -17.35
C ARG A 302 15.71 -0.06 -17.83
N LYS A 303 15.55 -1.40 -17.92
CA LYS A 303 14.28 -2.01 -18.35
C LYS A 303 13.17 -1.79 -17.30
N ILE A 304 13.51 -1.79 -16.01
CA ILE A 304 12.56 -1.47 -14.92
C ILE A 304 12.15 0.01 -14.96
N VAL A 305 13.08 0.93 -15.28
CA VAL A 305 12.74 2.34 -15.50
C VAL A 305 11.76 2.50 -16.67
N VAL A 306 11.97 1.79 -17.79
CA VAL A 306 11.05 1.80 -18.94
C VAL A 306 9.67 1.26 -18.55
N ASP A 307 9.62 0.16 -17.81
CA ASP A 307 8.36 -0.42 -17.33
C ASP A 307 7.61 0.53 -16.39
N PHE A 308 8.33 1.17 -15.46
CA PHE A 308 7.78 2.16 -14.53
C PHE A 308 7.24 3.40 -15.27
N LEU A 309 7.96 3.91 -16.28
CA LEU A 309 7.47 5.00 -17.13
C LEU A 309 6.23 4.62 -17.94
N GLY A 310 6.06 3.33 -18.26
CA GLY A 310 4.88 2.79 -18.96
C GLY A 310 3.65 2.52 -18.07
N PHE A 311 3.74 2.74 -16.75
CA PHE A 311 2.57 2.66 -15.86
C PHE A 311 1.49 3.69 -16.24
N ASN A 312 0.23 3.45 -15.87
CA ASN A 312 -0.88 4.35 -16.22
C ASN A 312 -0.92 5.61 -15.33
N TRP A 313 0.15 6.42 -15.42
CA TRP A 313 0.30 7.70 -14.72
C TRP A 313 -0.84 8.67 -15.02
N ASN A 314 -1.37 8.67 -16.25
CA ASN A 314 -2.52 9.47 -16.64
C ASN A 314 -3.77 9.16 -15.80
N TRP A 315 -4.05 7.89 -15.49
CA TRP A 315 -5.18 7.52 -14.65
C TRP A 315 -4.92 7.86 -13.16
N ILE A 316 -3.78 7.44 -12.61
CA ILE A 316 -3.54 7.61 -11.15
C ILE A 316 -3.29 9.08 -10.75
N ASN A 317 -2.65 9.88 -11.61
CA ASN A 317 -2.49 11.33 -11.37
C ASN A 317 -3.84 12.07 -11.44
N LYS A 318 -4.81 11.58 -12.24
CA LYS A 318 -6.18 12.09 -12.21
C LYS A 318 -6.88 11.73 -10.91
N GLN A 319 -6.72 10.52 -10.38
CA GLN A 319 -7.27 10.14 -9.08
C GLN A 319 -6.69 11.03 -7.96
N GLN A 320 -5.36 11.19 -7.90
CA GLN A 320 -4.68 12.10 -6.97
C GLN A 320 -5.24 13.53 -7.05
N GLY A 321 -5.37 14.08 -8.27
CA GLY A 321 -5.87 15.43 -8.51
C GLY A 321 -7.33 15.64 -8.12
N LYS A 322 -8.21 14.68 -8.44
CA LYS A 322 -9.64 14.74 -8.06
C LYS A 322 -9.83 14.74 -6.55
N ARG A 323 -9.11 13.87 -5.84
CA ARG A 323 -9.24 13.70 -4.38
C ARG A 323 -8.44 14.71 -3.56
N GLY A 324 -7.71 15.62 -4.21
CA GLY A 324 -6.86 16.62 -3.54
C GLY A 324 -5.76 15.99 -2.66
N TRP A 325 -5.30 14.79 -3.01
CA TRP A 325 -4.25 14.09 -2.27
C TRP A 325 -2.90 14.81 -2.42
N GLY A 326 -2.04 14.67 -1.41
CA GLY A 326 -0.66 15.13 -1.47
C GLY A 326 0.20 14.27 -2.41
N GLN A 327 1.51 14.52 -2.39
CA GLN A 327 2.46 13.81 -3.26
C GLN A 327 2.45 12.28 -3.05
N LEU A 328 2.74 11.55 -4.13
CA LEU A 328 3.25 10.17 -4.07
C LEU A 328 4.57 10.20 -3.27
N THR A 329 4.71 9.36 -2.26
CA THR A 329 5.94 9.27 -1.46
C THR A 329 6.87 8.15 -1.88
N SER A 330 6.29 7.04 -2.33
CA SER A 330 7.03 5.80 -2.54
C SER A 330 6.20 4.77 -3.29
N ASN A 331 6.92 3.87 -3.97
CA ASN A 331 6.40 2.65 -4.53
C ASN A 331 7.13 1.46 -3.89
N LEU A 332 6.47 0.75 -2.99
CA LEU A 332 7.03 -0.45 -2.35
C LEU A 332 6.82 -1.66 -3.27
N LEU A 333 7.92 -2.30 -3.66
CA LEU A 333 7.93 -3.63 -4.26
C LEU A 333 7.87 -4.67 -3.14
N LEU A 334 6.85 -5.53 -3.19
CA LEU A 334 6.66 -6.62 -2.23
C LEU A 334 6.76 -7.97 -2.98
N ILE A 335 7.78 -8.78 -2.66
CA ILE A 335 7.90 -10.16 -3.16
C ILE A 335 7.84 -11.14 -1.98
N GLY A 336 6.71 -11.82 -1.86
CA GLY A 336 6.42 -12.74 -0.74
C GLY A 336 6.26 -14.19 -1.19
N MET A 337 6.74 -15.12 -0.38
CA MET A 337 6.47 -16.56 -0.52
C MET A 337 4.98 -16.89 -0.29
N GLU A 338 4.52 -18.02 -0.82
CA GLU A 338 3.17 -18.54 -0.57
C GLU A 338 2.88 -18.72 0.92
N GLY A 339 1.67 -18.40 1.35
CA GLY A 339 1.26 -18.46 2.75
C GLY A 339 1.83 -17.38 3.66
N ASN A 340 2.68 -16.46 3.19
CA ASN A 340 3.13 -15.31 3.98
C ASN A 340 1.95 -14.40 4.36
N VAL A 341 2.00 -13.83 5.56
CA VAL A 341 1.00 -12.91 6.12
C VAL A 341 1.69 -11.62 6.58
N THR A 342 1.18 -10.48 6.13
CA THR A 342 1.36 -9.19 6.80
C THR A 342 0.18 -9.01 7.76
N PRO A 343 0.38 -9.01 9.09
CA PRO A 343 -0.70 -8.89 10.07
C PRO A 343 -1.50 -7.58 9.94
N ALA A 344 -2.71 -7.57 10.52
CA ALA A 344 -3.60 -6.42 10.48
C ALA A 344 -2.94 -5.12 11.01
N HIS A 345 -2.90 -4.09 10.16
CA HIS A 345 -2.39 -2.76 10.49
C HIS A 345 -3.05 -1.69 9.62
N TYR A 346 -2.91 -0.42 9.98
CA TYR A 346 -3.35 0.69 9.13
C TYR A 346 -2.20 1.62 8.72
N ASP A 347 -2.37 2.29 7.58
CA ASP A 347 -1.45 3.29 7.07
C ASP A 347 -1.94 4.72 7.25
N GLU A 348 -1.01 5.65 7.45
CA GLU A 348 -1.26 7.11 7.48
C GLU A 348 -1.12 7.74 6.08
N GLN A 349 -1.30 6.94 5.03
CA GLN A 349 -1.29 7.33 3.61
C GLN A 349 -2.39 6.59 2.83
N GLN A 350 -2.87 7.21 1.74
CA GLN A 350 -3.76 6.59 0.77
C GLN A 350 -2.95 5.60 -0.09
N ASN A 351 -3.50 4.43 -0.43
CA ASN A 351 -2.74 3.37 -1.08
C ASN A 351 -3.52 2.73 -2.25
N PHE A 352 -2.96 2.77 -3.46
CA PHE A 352 -3.35 1.87 -4.54
C PHE A 352 -2.38 0.67 -4.57
N PHE A 353 -2.91 -0.52 -4.26
CA PHE A 353 -2.16 -1.76 -4.15
C PHE A 353 -2.31 -2.57 -5.45
N ALA A 354 -1.30 -2.55 -6.31
CA ALA A 354 -1.35 -3.12 -7.65
C ALA A 354 -0.67 -4.50 -7.70
N GLN A 355 -1.49 -5.54 -7.94
CA GLN A 355 -1.04 -6.92 -7.92
C GLN A 355 -0.46 -7.34 -9.28
N ILE A 356 0.74 -7.92 -9.27
CA ILE A 356 1.53 -8.22 -10.47
C ILE A 356 1.61 -9.73 -10.74
N LYS A 357 1.95 -10.54 -9.73
CA LYS A 357 2.12 -11.99 -9.87
C LYS A 357 1.52 -12.73 -8.67
N GLY A 358 0.92 -13.89 -8.93
CA GLY A 358 0.25 -14.69 -7.90
C GLY A 358 -0.98 -13.99 -7.32
N TYR A 359 -1.55 -14.58 -6.27
CA TYR A 359 -2.77 -14.09 -5.64
C TYR A 359 -2.53 -13.71 -4.17
N LYS A 360 -3.11 -12.60 -3.75
CA LYS A 360 -3.16 -12.17 -2.35
C LYS A 360 -4.61 -11.99 -1.92
N ARG A 361 -4.96 -12.54 -0.76
CA ARG A 361 -6.22 -12.27 -0.07
C ARG A 361 -5.99 -11.08 0.85
N CYS A 362 -6.84 -10.08 0.73
CA CYS A 362 -6.80 -8.84 1.50
C CYS A 362 -8.08 -8.77 2.32
N ILE A 363 -7.94 -8.69 3.65
CA ILE A 363 -9.04 -8.52 4.61
C ILE A 363 -8.86 -7.15 5.25
N LEU A 364 -9.80 -6.25 4.98
CA LEU A 364 -9.79 -4.86 5.40
C LEU A 364 -10.81 -4.62 6.51
N PHE A 365 -10.54 -3.68 7.42
CA PHE A 365 -11.49 -3.25 8.44
C PHE A 365 -11.55 -1.71 8.50
N PRO A 366 -12.76 -1.11 8.57
CA PRO A 366 -12.92 0.33 8.61
C PRO A 366 -12.29 0.97 9.87
N PRO A 367 -11.94 2.28 9.83
CA PRO A 367 -11.29 2.96 10.94
C PRO A 367 -12.12 3.04 12.24
N ASP A 368 -13.43 2.81 12.18
CA ASP A 368 -14.32 2.77 13.35
C ASP A 368 -14.19 1.47 14.17
N GLN A 369 -13.64 0.39 13.60
CA GLN A 369 -13.33 -0.85 14.32
C GLN A 369 -12.01 -0.80 15.10
N PHE A 370 -11.42 0.39 15.31
CA PHE A 370 -10.23 0.61 16.14
C PHE A 370 -10.38 -0.02 17.54
N GLU A 371 -11.57 0.10 18.15
CA GLU A 371 -11.91 -0.47 19.47
C GLU A 371 -11.95 -2.01 19.50
N CYS A 372 -11.99 -2.66 18.33
CA CYS A 372 -11.97 -4.12 18.18
C CYS A 372 -10.58 -4.66 17.84
N LEU A 373 -9.69 -3.82 17.30
CA LEU A 373 -8.40 -4.23 16.72
C LEU A 373 -7.18 -3.89 17.57
N TYR A 374 -7.35 -3.12 18.65
CA TYR A 374 -6.37 -2.92 19.72
C TYR A 374 -4.94 -2.66 19.21
N PRO A 375 -4.65 -1.50 18.60
CA PRO A 375 -3.30 -1.19 18.14
C PRO A 375 -2.27 -1.24 19.27
N TYR A 376 -1.02 -1.52 18.94
CA TYR A 376 0.09 -1.23 19.86
C TYR A 376 0.18 0.28 20.13
N PRO A 377 0.60 0.71 21.34
CA PRO A 377 0.80 2.12 21.67
C PRO A 377 1.71 2.85 20.66
N VAL A 378 1.49 4.14 20.44
CA VAL A 378 2.17 4.91 19.39
C VAL A 378 3.70 4.89 19.51
N HIS A 379 4.24 4.80 20.72
CA HIS A 379 5.68 4.77 20.96
C HIS A 379 6.30 3.36 20.87
N HIS A 380 5.48 2.31 20.74
CA HIS A 380 5.92 0.92 20.63
C HIS A 380 6.49 0.62 19.21
N PRO A 381 7.46 -0.31 19.05
CA PRO A 381 8.01 -0.65 17.74
C PRO A 381 6.95 -1.10 16.73
N CYS A 382 5.90 -1.78 17.18
CA CYS A 382 4.80 -2.25 16.34
C CYS A 382 3.64 -1.23 16.19
N ASP A 383 3.85 0.06 16.41
CA ASP A 383 2.87 1.13 16.17
C ASP A 383 2.05 0.92 14.88
N ARG A 384 0.73 1.14 14.98
CA ARG A 384 -0.31 0.93 13.95
C ARG A 384 -0.67 -0.52 13.61
N GLN A 385 0.04 -1.53 14.14
CA GLN A 385 -0.38 -2.95 14.03
C GLN A 385 -1.32 -3.34 15.17
N SER A 386 -2.23 -4.27 14.88
CA SER A 386 -3.08 -4.94 15.86
C SER A 386 -2.23 -5.76 16.82
N GLN A 387 -2.58 -5.73 18.12
CA GLN A 387 -2.02 -6.63 19.12
C GLN A 387 -2.64 -8.05 19.06
N VAL A 388 -3.77 -8.21 18.38
CA VAL A 388 -4.51 -9.47 18.33
C VAL A 388 -3.80 -10.46 17.39
N ASP A 389 -3.49 -11.66 17.87
CA ASP A 389 -3.11 -12.76 16.99
C ASP A 389 -4.36 -13.36 16.34
N PHE A 390 -4.54 -13.15 15.03
CA PHE A 390 -5.72 -13.61 14.30
C PHE A 390 -5.85 -15.15 14.21
N ASP A 391 -4.75 -15.91 14.35
CA ASP A 391 -4.82 -17.38 14.36
C ASP A 391 -5.33 -17.92 15.70
N ASN A 392 -5.11 -17.19 16.79
CA ASN A 392 -5.49 -17.58 18.15
C ASN A 392 -5.77 -16.33 19.00
N PRO A 393 -6.95 -15.68 18.82
CA PRO A 393 -7.25 -14.43 19.50
C PRO A 393 -7.44 -14.63 21.01
N ASP A 394 -6.69 -13.86 21.80
CA ASP A 394 -6.90 -13.75 23.23
C ASP A 394 -8.12 -12.86 23.50
N TYR A 395 -9.27 -13.48 23.73
CA TYR A 395 -10.53 -12.78 23.99
C TYR A 395 -10.69 -12.31 25.44
N GLU A 396 -9.79 -12.68 26.36
CA GLU A 396 -9.77 -12.11 27.72
C GLU A 396 -9.09 -10.73 27.67
N LYS A 397 -7.98 -10.63 26.92
CA LYS A 397 -7.28 -9.35 26.68
C LYS A 397 -7.96 -8.48 25.62
N PHE A 398 -8.56 -9.07 24.59
CA PHE A 398 -9.13 -8.37 23.43
C PHE A 398 -10.62 -8.71 23.19
N PRO A 399 -11.52 -8.51 24.17
CA PRO A 399 -12.91 -8.99 24.10
C PRO A 399 -13.72 -8.43 22.92
N ASN A 400 -13.47 -7.18 22.50
CA ASN A 400 -14.20 -6.58 21.38
C ASN A 400 -13.84 -7.20 20.03
N PHE A 401 -12.75 -7.95 19.91
CA PHE A 401 -12.38 -8.64 18.66
C PHE A 401 -13.44 -9.68 18.24
N ARG A 402 -14.32 -10.11 19.16
CA ARG A 402 -15.51 -10.93 18.85
C ARG A 402 -16.51 -10.24 17.91
N ASN A 403 -16.48 -8.91 17.84
CA ASN A 403 -17.43 -8.08 17.10
C ASN A 403 -16.84 -7.54 15.79
N VAL A 404 -15.61 -7.91 15.44
CA VAL A 404 -14.91 -7.43 14.25
C VAL A 404 -15.56 -8.01 12.98
N VAL A 405 -15.73 -7.19 11.94
CA VAL A 405 -16.33 -7.61 10.65
C VAL A 405 -15.47 -7.07 9.52
N GLY A 406 -14.89 -7.96 8.74
CA GLY A 406 -13.97 -7.62 7.65
C GLY A 406 -14.67 -7.35 6.31
N TYR A 407 -13.94 -6.67 5.43
CA TYR A 407 -14.22 -6.53 4.01
C TYR A 407 -13.11 -7.26 3.24
N GLU A 408 -13.45 -8.26 2.45
CA GLU A 408 -12.49 -9.23 1.90
C GLU A 408 -12.48 -9.25 0.37
N THR A 409 -11.30 -9.48 -0.21
CA THR A 409 -11.14 -9.82 -1.62
C THR A 409 -9.90 -10.67 -1.85
N VAL A 410 -9.85 -11.38 -2.99
CA VAL A 410 -8.60 -11.85 -3.56
C VAL A 410 -8.25 -10.96 -4.75
N VAL A 411 -7.04 -10.43 -4.77
CA VAL A 411 -6.45 -9.73 -5.92
C VAL A 411 -5.51 -10.65 -6.68
N GLY A 412 -5.61 -10.65 -8.01
CA GLY A 412 -4.73 -11.35 -8.94
C GLY A 412 -3.98 -10.40 -9.89
N PRO A 413 -3.17 -10.93 -10.83
CA PRO A 413 -2.41 -10.12 -11.78
C PRO A 413 -3.29 -9.11 -12.54
N GLY A 414 -2.94 -7.83 -12.43
CA GLY A 414 -3.66 -6.71 -13.07
C GLY A 414 -4.70 -6.01 -12.19
N ASP A 415 -5.15 -6.63 -11.10
CA ASP A 415 -6.05 -6.00 -10.13
C ASP A 415 -5.35 -4.88 -9.36
N VAL A 416 -6.09 -3.79 -9.10
CA VAL A 416 -5.67 -2.72 -8.19
C VAL A 416 -6.71 -2.59 -7.07
N LEU A 417 -6.30 -2.90 -5.83
CA LEU A 417 -7.12 -2.61 -4.64
C LEU A 417 -6.83 -1.20 -4.16
N TYR A 418 -7.86 -0.37 -4.03
CA TYR A 418 -7.77 0.84 -3.22
C TYR A 418 -7.88 0.46 -1.75
N ILE A 419 -6.84 0.76 -0.97
CA ILE A 419 -6.80 0.67 0.48
C ILE A 419 -6.85 2.13 0.99
N PRO A 420 -7.99 2.60 1.50
CA PRO A 420 -8.10 3.98 1.96
C PRO A 420 -7.27 4.24 3.21
N MET A 421 -6.81 5.47 3.40
CA MET A 421 -6.03 5.87 4.55
C MET A 421 -6.75 5.55 5.88
N TYR A 422 -6.01 5.11 6.89
CA TYR A 422 -6.51 4.57 8.17
C TYR A 422 -7.35 3.29 8.12
N TRP A 423 -7.67 2.72 6.95
CA TRP A 423 -8.25 1.38 6.92
C TRP A 423 -7.22 0.35 7.35
N TRP A 424 -7.64 -0.51 8.27
CA TRP A 424 -6.88 -1.67 8.66
C TRP A 424 -6.85 -2.67 7.51
N HIS A 425 -5.74 -3.35 7.30
CA HIS A 425 -5.60 -4.39 6.30
C HIS A 425 -4.68 -5.51 6.78
N HIS A 426 -5.17 -6.73 6.68
CA HIS A 426 -4.45 -8.00 6.82
C HIS A 426 -4.31 -8.60 5.43
N ILE A 427 -3.08 -8.94 5.04
CA ILE A 427 -2.79 -9.38 3.67
C ILE A 427 -2.04 -10.71 3.71
N GLU A 428 -2.60 -11.72 3.05
CA GLU A 428 -2.00 -13.05 2.94
C GLU A 428 -1.77 -13.46 1.49
N SER A 429 -0.54 -13.89 1.18
CA SER A 429 -0.24 -14.62 -0.04
C SER A 429 -0.87 -16.01 0.09
N LEU A 430 -1.64 -16.46 -0.91
CA LEU A 430 -2.41 -17.70 -0.79
C LEU A 430 -1.52 -18.92 -0.51
N LEU A 431 -2.05 -19.89 0.25
CA LEU A 431 -1.37 -21.17 0.48
C LEU A 431 -1.23 -21.91 -0.86
N ASN A 432 -0.07 -22.55 -1.09
CA ASN A 432 0.24 -23.31 -2.30
C ASN A 432 0.05 -22.50 -3.62
N GLY A 433 0.12 -21.17 -3.53
CA GLY A 433 -0.10 -20.24 -4.64
C GLY A 433 1.19 -19.79 -5.36
N GLY A 434 2.35 -20.30 -4.97
CA GLY A 434 3.65 -19.82 -5.40
C GLY A 434 3.99 -18.41 -4.91
N ILE A 435 5.04 -17.82 -5.47
CA ILE A 435 5.44 -16.45 -5.13
C ILE A 435 4.38 -15.42 -5.51
N THR A 436 4.34 -14.34 -4.75
CA THR A 436 3.49 -13.17 -5.02
C THR A 436 4.35 -11.94 -5.24
N ILE A 437 3.98 -11.12 -6.24
CA ILE A 437 4.61 -9.83 -6.53
C ILE A 437 3.53 -8.75 -6.53
N THR A 438 3.78 -7.66 -5.82
CA THR A 438 2.91 -6.47 -5.75
C THR A 438 3.77 -5.21 -5.81
N VAL A 439 3.27 -4.13 -6.43
CA VAL A 439 3.78 -2.77 -6.22
C VAL A 439 2.65 -1.91 -5.65
N ASN A 440 2.93 -1.20 -4.55
CA ASN A 440 1.98 -0.22 -4.00
C ASN A 440 2.29 1.21 -4.48
N PHE A 441 1.34 2.13 -4.27
CA PHE A 441 1.47 3.55 -4.60
C PHE A 441 0.93 4.35 -3.41
N TRP A 442 1.82 4.82 -2.53
CA TRP A 442 1.43 5.57 -1.34
C TRP A 442 1.38 7.08 -1.60
N TYR A 443 0.21 7.68 -1.45
CA TYR A 443 0.00 9.13 -1.52
C TYR A 443 -0.28 9.69 -0.12
N LYS A 444 0.29 10.84 0.21
CA LYS A 444 -0.13 11.60 1.39
C LYS A 444 -1.62 11.93 1.28
N GLY A 445 -2.38 11.76 2.36
CA GLY A 445 -3.79 12.13 2.40
C GLY A 445 -4.04 13.60 2.05
N ALA A 446 -5.29 13.94 1.74
CA ALA A 446 -5.71 15.33 1.57
C ALA A 446 -5.42 16.15 2.86
N PRO A 447 -5.10 17.44 2.76
CA PRO A 447 -4.86 18.28 3.94
C PRO A 447 -6.13 18.41 4.78
N THR A 448 -5.96 18.57 6.10
CA THR A 448 -7.08 18.79 7.03
C THR A 448 -7.99 19.92 6.53
N PRO A 449 -9.31 19.69 6.40
CA PRO A 449 -10.25 20.71 5.92
C PRO A 449 -10.20 22.00 6.75
N LYS A 450 -10.26 23.16 6.08
CA LYS A 450 -10.24 24.48 6.73
C LYS A 450 -11.37 24.68 7.75
N ARG A 451 -12.49 23.98 7.54
CA ARG A 451 -13.63 23.93 8.44
C ARG A 451 -13.83 22.47 8.83
N ILE A 452 -13.73 22.18 10.13
CA ILE A 452 -14.03 20.85 10.67
C ILE A 452 -15.55 20.73 10.82
N GLU A 453 -16.11 19.66 10.27
CA GLU A 453 -17.52 19.33 10.40
C GLU A 453 -17.71 18.30 11.51
N TYR A 454 -18.86 18.37 12.20
CA TYR A 454 -19.18 17.52 13.34
C TYR A 454 -20.49 16.76 13.07
N PRO A 455 -20.63 15.49 13.52
CA PRO A 455 -19.66 14.72 14.31
C PRO A 455 -18.40 14.32 13.52
N LEU A 456 -17.27 14.17 14.21
CA LEU A 456 -16.00 13.77 13.59
C LEU A 456 -16.09 12.35 13.01
N LYS A 457 -15.54 12.16 11.80
CA LYS A 457 -15.33 10.84 11.19
C LYS A 457 -14.37 9.99 12.06
N ALA A 458 -14.47 8.66 11.97
CA ALA A 458 -13.67 7.74 12.79
C ALA A 458 -12.15 7.94 12.63
N HIS A 459 -11.65 8.07 11.40
CA HIS A 459 -10.22 8.31 11.16
C HIS A 459 -9.71 9.64 11.76
N GLN A 460 -10.55 10.67 11.89
CA GLN A 460 -10.19 11.90 12.59
C GLN A 460 -10.03 11.67 14.09
N LYS A 461 -10.86 10.81 14.70
CA LYS A 461 -10.70 10.39 16.11
C LYS A 461 -9.41 9.59 16.30
N VAL A 462 -9.09 8.69 15.36
CA VAL A 462 -7.80 7.95 15.36
C VAL A 462 -6.61 8.92 15.31
N ALA A 463 -6.64 9.93 14.43
CA ALA A 463 -5.60 10.95 14.38
C ALA A 463 -5.49 11.76 15.70
N ILE A 464 -6.60 12.07 16.36
CA ILE A 464 -6.61 12.72 17.68
C ILE A 464 -5.97 11.83 18.75
N MET A 465 -6.37 10.55 18.86
CA MET A 465 -5.79 9.61 19.83
C MET A 465 -4.27 9.48 19.65
N ARG A 466 -3.82 9.30 18.40
CA ARG A 466 -2.39 9.23 18.07
C ARG A 466 -1.62 10.49 18.46
N ASN A 467 -2.22 11.67 18.31
CA ASN A 467 -1.59 12.93 18.67
C ASN A 467 -1.58 13.17 20.18
N ILE A 468 -2.58 12.69 20.92
CA ILE A 468 -2.58 12.72 22.38
C ILE A 468 -1.42 11.86 22.93
N GLU A 469 -1.25 10.62 22.47
CA GLU A 469 -0.12 9.76 22.88
C GLU A 469 1.25 10.39 22.54
N LYS A 470 1.40 11.02 21.37
CA LYS A 470 2.63 11.76 21.02
C LYS A 470 2.90 12.92 21.99
N MET A 471 1.89 13.76 22.22
CA MET A 471 2.00 14.93 23.08
C MET A 471 2.29 14.57 24.54
N LEU A 472 1.71 13.48 25.06
CA LEU A 472 1.97 13.03 26.43
C LEU A 472 3.39 12.48 26.57
N GLY A 473 3.83 11.58 25.69
CA GLY A 473 5.20 11.06 25.71
C GLY A 473 6.29 12.12 25.52
N GLU A 474 6.02 13.16 24.72
CA GLU A 474 6.89 14.35 24.62
C GLU A 474 6.88 15.19 25.90
N ALA A 475 5.70 15.42 26.50
CA ALA A 475 5.54 16.28 27.69
C ALA A 475 6.08 15.63 28.98
N LEU A 476 5.98 14.31 29.12
CA LEU A 476 6.53 13.55 30.25
C LEU A 476 8.03 13.27 30.07
N GLY A 477 8.56 13.36 28.84
CA GLY A 477 9.97 13.04 28.54
C GLY A 477 10.32 11.56 28.63
N ASN A 478 9.35 10.69 28.93
CA ASN A 478 9.49 9.25 29.03
C ASN A 478 8.25 8.53 28.46
N PRO A 479 8.34 7.92 27.26
CA PRO A 479 7.23 7.16 26.66
C PRO A 479 6.74 5.94 27.45
N GLN A 480 7.40 5.57 28.54
CA GLN A 480 6.94 4.49 29.44
C GLN A 480 5.97 5.00 30.51
N GLU A 481 5.94 6.31 30.82
CA GLU A 481 5.06 6.90 31.84
C GLU A 481 3.65 7.19 31.32
N ASP A 482 3.44 7.21 29.99
CA ASP A 482 2.11 7.18 29.36
C ASP A 482 1.30 5.92 29.72
N ARG A 483 1.95 4.90 30.30
CA ARG A 483 1.33 3.65 30.73
C ARG A 483 0.91 3.72 32.19
N ALA A 484 -0.37 4.00 32.41
CA ALA A 484 -1.07 3.41 33.55
C ALA A 484 -1.18 1.89 33.33
N ASP A 485 -0.30 1.12 33.99
CA ASP A 485 -0.42 -0.32 34.30
C ASP A 485 -0.78 -1.30 33.14
N ALA A 486 -0.31 -1.05 31.92
CA ALA A 486 -0.57 -1.94 30.77
C ALA A 486 0.29 -3.23 30.71
N ASP A 487 1.30 -3.38 31.57
CA ASP A 487 2.22 -4.53 31.67
C ASP A 487 2.37 -5.03 33.13
N ALA A 488 1.34 -4.87 33.96
CA ALA A 488 1.25 -5.64 35.22
C ALA A 488 1.06 -7.14 34.89
N PRO A 489 1.72 -8.06 35.64
CA PRO A 489 1.86 -9.48 35.27
C PRO A 489 0.57 -10.31 35.37
#